data_AF-A0A2P5XBZ1-F1
#
_entry.id   AF-A0A2P5XBZ1-F1
#
_cell.length_a   1.000
_cell.length_b   1.000
_cell.length_c   1.000
_cell.angle_alpha   90.00
_cell.angle_beta   90.00
_cell.angle_gamma   90.00
#
_symmetry.space_group_name_H-M   'P 1'
#
loop_
_entity.id
_entity.type
_entity.pdbx_description
1 polymer ?
#
loop_
_entity_poly.entity_id
_entity_poly.type
_entity_poly.pdbx_seq_one_letter_code
_entity_poly.pdbx_strand_id
1 'polypeptide(L)'
;MSMKVISIYENFLSTREASGAQLSEKGILQVLLDVRFAADVLSGGDFNVNEELSRKPKSKSSFRRKDQAQTKSVVRDAVDGLIHSLSQKLDPIDWLT
;
A
#
# COMPACT_ATOMS: atom_id res chain seq x y z
N MET A 1 1.89 13.12 -8.03
CA MET A 1 1.94 13.38 -6.58
C MET A 1 1.81 12.09 -5.78
N SER A 2 0.85 11.21 -6.10
CA SER A 2 0.57 9.97 -5.36
C SER A 2 1.72 8.95 -5.29
N MET A 3 2.45 8.73 -6.39
CA MET A 3 3.61 7.80 -6.38
C MET A 3 4.76 8.26 -5.45
N LYS A 4 4.88 9.56 -5.18
CA LYS A 4 6.05 10.10 -4.47
C LYS A 4 6.08 9.65 -3.01
N VAL A 5 4.92 9.58 -2.35
CA VAL A 5 4.82 9.11 -0.95
C VAL A 5 5.13 7.61 -0.87
N ILE A 6 4.55 6.79 -1.75
CA ILE A 6 4.81 5.35 -1.79
C ILE A 6 6.30 5.06 -2.04
N SER A 7 6.92 5.79 -2.98
CA SER A 7 8.36 5.64 -3.25
C SER A 7 9.27 6.01 -2.07
N ILE A 8 8.80 6.85 -1.13
CA ILE A 8 9.56 7.16 0.10
C ILE A 8 9.57 5.94 1.02
N TYR A 9 8.44 5.25 1.18
CA TYR A 9 8.36 4.04 2.00
C TYR A 9 9.15 2.89 1.37
N GLU A 10 9.10 2.71 0.04
CA GLU A 10 9.94 1.75 -0.67
C GLU A 10 11.43 2.02 -0.41
N ASN A 11 11.88 3.25 -0.66
CA ASN A 11 13.28 3.63 -0.46
C ASN A 11 13.72 3.48 1.00
N PHE A 12 12.86 3.86 1.96
CA PHE A 12 13.13 3.69 3.37
C PHE A 12 13.38 2.20 3.71
N LEU A 13 12.49 1.31 3.26
CA LEU A 13 12.61 -0.12 3.53
C LEU A 13 13.84 -0.71 2.82
N SER A 14 14.05 -0.42 1.53
CA SER A 14 15.20 -0.93 0.78
C SER A 14 16.54 -0.44 1.34
N THR A 15 16.64 0.83 1.73
CA THR A 15 17.87 1.38 2.35
C THR A 15 18.18 0.66 3.65
N ARG A 16 17.13 0.38 4.44
CA ARG A 16 17.27 -0.24 5.75
C ARG A 16 17.64 -1.72 5.64
N GLU A 17 17.04 -2.43 4.70
CA GLU A 17 17.44 -3.80 4.33
C GLU A 17 18.89 -3.87 3.86
N ALA A 18 19.32 -2.96 2.96
CA ALA A 18 20.70 -2.88 2.49
C ALA A 18 21.71 -2.56 3.62
N SER A 19 21.29 -1.78 4.62
CA SER A 19 22.12 -1.47 5.80
C SER A 19 22.19 -2.58 6.85
N GLY A 20 21.38 -3.65 6.71
CA GLY A 20 21.24 -4.71 7.71
C GLY A 20 20.47 -4.29 8.97
N ALA A 21 19.98 -3.05 9.06
CA ALA A 21 19.18 -2.58 10.18
C ALA A 21 17.74 -3.18 10.11
N GLN A 22 17.33 -3.91 11.15
CA GLN A 22 15.99 -4.54 11.20
C GLN A 22 15.01 -3.72 12.03
N LEU A 23 13.74 -3.69 11.61
CA LEU A 23 12.69 -2.92 12.30
C LEU A 23 12.23 -3.82 13.44
N SER A 24 11.92 -3.24 14.59
CA SER A 24 11.13 -3.98 15.57
C SER A 24 9.77 -4.29 14.95
N GLU A 25 9.11 -5.34 15.43
CA GLU A 25 7.76 -5.70 14.98
C GLU A 25 6.78 -4.52 15.06
N LYS A 26 6.83 -3.74 16.15
CA LYS A 26 6.01 -2.53 16.29
C LYS A 26 6.36 -1.43 15.28
N GLY A 27 7.64 -1.32 14.90
CA GLY A 27 8.06 -0.44 13.82
C GLY A 27 7.55 -0.89 12.45
N ILE A 28 7.54 -2.20 12.18
CA ILE A 28 6.96 -2.78 10.95
C ILE A 28 5.46 -2.50 10.91
N LEU A 29 4.75 -2.74 12.01
CA LEU A 29 3.32 -2.49 12.13
C LEU A 29 2.98 -1.02 11.90
N GLN A 30 3.76 -0.10 12.46
CA GLN A 30 3.56 1.33 12.24
C GLN A 30 3.74 1.71 10.77
N VAL A 31 4.79 1.22 10.11
CA VAL A 31 5.02 1.47 8.68
C VAL A 31 3.89 0.88 7.82
N LEU A 32 3.39 -0.31 8.16
CA LEU A 32 2.27 -0.93 7.47
C LEU A 32 1.00 -0.06 7.54
N LEU A 33 0.66 0.43 8.73
CA LEU A 33 -0.50 1.29 8.95
C LEU A 33 -0.37 2.62 8.21
N ASP A 34 0.82 3.23 8.25
CA ASP A 34 1.11 4.47 7.53
C ASP A 34 0.95 4.30 6.01
N VAL A 35 1.44 3.19 5.44
CA VAL A 35 1.29 2.88 4.01
C VAL A 35 -0.17 2.71 3.63
N ARG A 36 -0.97 1.96 4.43
CA ARG A 36 -2.41 1.81 4.20
C ARG A 36 -3.14 3.15 4.27
N PHE A 37 -2.84 3.97 5.28
CA PHE A 37 -3.43 5.29 5.45
C PHE A 37 -3.09 6.22 4.28
N ALA A 38 -1.81 6.26 3.87
CA ALA A 38 -1.39 7.07 2.74
C ALA A 38 -2.07 6.62 1.44
N ALA A 39 -2.19 5.32 1.21
CA ALA A 39 -2.89 4.78 0.04
C ALA A 39 -4.38 5.17 0.04
N ASP A 40 -5.04 5.11 1.19
CA ASP A 40 -6.43 5.53 1.34
C ASP A 40 -6.63 7.02 1.03
N VAL A 41 -5.86 7.90 1.66
CA VAL A 41 -5.90 9.34 1.40
C VAL A 41 -5.61 9.66 -0.07
N LEU A 42 -4.63 8.98 -0.69
CA LEU A 42 -4.25 9.20 -2.08
C LEU A 42 -5.26 8.65 -3.09
N SER A 43 -6.07 7.66 -2.71
CA SER A 43 -7.17 7.14 -3.52
C SER A 43 -8.41 8.03 -3.49
N GLY A 44 -8.50 8.92 -2.49
CA GLY A 44 -9.70 9.71 -2.20
C GLY A 44 -10.69 9.01 -1.26
N GLY A 45 -10.22 8.07 -0.43
CA GLY A 45 -11.05 7.29 0.50
C GLY A 45 -11.68 6.03 -0.10
N ASP A 46 -11.26 5.63 -1.31
CA ASP A 46 -11.76 4.45 -2.03
C ASP A 46 -10.80 3.24 -1.89
N PHE A 47 -9.85 3.26 -0.94
CA PHE A 47 -8.85 2.20 -0.80
C PHE A 47 -9.38 1.07 0.07
N ASN A 48 -10.14 0.18 -0.56
CA ASN A 48 -10.66 -1.01 0.12
C ASN A 48 -9.67 -2.18 0.05
N VAL A 49 -8.84 -2.33 1.08
CA VAL A 49 -7.91 -3.47 1.22
C VAL A 49 -8.65 -4.81 1.27
N ASN A 50 -9.91 -4.83 1.75
CA ASN A 50 -10.73 -6.02 1.84
C ASN A 50 -11.43 -6.41 0.51
N GLU A 51 -11.32 -5.59 -0.54
CA GLU A 51 -11.92 -5.90 -1.84
C GLU A 51 -11.18 -6.98 -2.62
N GLU A 52 -10.00 -7.42 -2.17
CA GLU A 52 -9.27 -8.50 -2.83
C GLU A 52 -10.01 -9.86 -2.73
N LEU A 53 -10.83 -10.07 -1.68
CA LEU A 53 -11.66 -11.27 -1.53
C LEU A 53 -12.98 -11.21 -2.32
N SER A 54 -13.39 -10.03 -2.78
CA SER A 54 -14.64 -9.83 -3.51
C SER A 54 -14.36 -9.14 -4.83
N ARG A 55 -13.91 -9.93 -5.82
CA ARG A 55 -13.96 -9.55 -7.24
C ARG A 55 -15.41 -9.24 -7.65
N LYS A 56 -15.87 -8.01 -7.45
CA LYS A 56 -17.09 -7.49 -8.10
C LYS A 56 -16.77 -6.12 -8.70
N PRO A 57 -16.72 -6.00 -10.03
CA PRO A 57 -16.48 -4.71 -10.67
C PRO A 57 -17.71 -3.83 -10.47
N LYS A 58 -17.63 -2.83 -9.59
CA LYS A 58 -18.66 -1.79 -9.50
C LYS A 58 -18.42 -0.67 -10.50
N SER A 59 -19.54 -0.14 -10.97
CA SER A 59 -19.77 0.45 -12.28
C SER A 59 -19.26 1.88 -12.49
N LYS A 60 -18.59 2.06 -13.64
CA LYS A 60 -18.50 3.23 -14.53
C LYS A 60 -18.91 4.63 -13.97
N SER A 61 -17.93 5.49 -13.68
CA SER A 61 -18.05 6.96 -13.78
C SER A 61 -17.21 7.53 -14.94
N SER A 62 -17.81 7.65 -16.12
CA SER A 62 -17.12 8.21 -17.30
C SER A 62 -16.90 9.68 -17.12
N PHE A 63 -15.67 10.13 -16.91
CA PHE A 63 -15.06 11.30 -17.55
C PHE A 63 -13.56 11.36 -17.20
N ARG A 64 -12.69 11.31 -18.23
CA ARG A 64 -11.21 11.50 -18.21
C ARG A 64 -10.30 10.37 -17.67
N ARG A 65 -10.46 9.12 -18.15
CA ARG A 65 -10.01 7.92 -17.40
C ARG A 65 -8.88 7.03 -17.96
N LYS A 66 -8.16 7.37 -19.04
CA LYS A 66 -7.18 6.40 -19.57
C LYS A 66 -5.84 6.42 -18.81
N ASP A 67 -5.24 7.60 -18.65
CA ASP A 67 -3.94 7.76 -17.99
C ASP A 67 -4.01 7.64 -16.46
N GLN A 68 -5.13 8.14 -15.89
CA GLN A 68 -5.39 8.08 -14.46
C GLN A 68 -5.69 6.65 -13.98
N ALA A 69 -6.34 5.82 -14.79
CA ALA A 69 -6.62 4.42 -14.43
C ALA A 69 -5.35 3.56 -14.43
N GLN A 70 -4.47 3.75 -15.41
CA GLN A 70 -3.19 3.06 -15.46
C GLN A 70 -2.29 3.47 -14.30
N THR A 71 -2.20 4.77 -14.00
CA THR A 71 -1.45 5.26 -12.84
C THR A 71 -2.02 4.76 -11.52
N LYS A 72 -3.35 4.70 -11.38
CA LYS A 72 -4.03 4.12 -10.20
C LYS A 72 -3.72 2.63 -10.03
N SER A 73 -3.63 1.87 -11.14
CA SER A 73 -3.24 0.46 -11.10
C SER A 73 -1.81 0.28 -10.60
N VAL A 74 -0.85 1.03 -11.18
CA VAL A 74 0.57 0.92 -10.81
C VAL A 74 0.81 1.32 -9.36
N VAL A 75 0.11 2.35 -8.85
CA VAL A 75 0.19 2.74 -7.44
C VAL A 75 -0.34 1.64 -6.54
N ARG A 76 -1.46 1.01 -6.92
CA ARG A 76 -2.06 -0.05 -6.13
C ARG A 76 -1.16 -1.28 -6.07
N ASP A 77 -0.62 -1.71 -7.21
CA ASP A 77 0.29 -2.86 -7.26
C ASP A 77 1.54 -2.64 -6.39
N ALA A 78 2.09 -1.42 -6.37
CA ALA A 78 3.21 -1.06 -5.50
C ALA A 78 2.84 -1.10 -4.00
N VAL A 79 1.67 -0.56 -3.64
CA VAL A 79 1.16 -0.59 -2.27
C VAL A 79 0.89 -2.03 -1.81
N ASP A 80 0.26 -2.85 -2.64
CA ASP A 80 -0.06 -4.25 -2.32
C ASP A 80 1.23 -5.06 -2.11
N GLY A 81 2.26 -4.83 -2.94
CA GLY A 81 3.58 -5.42 -2.75
C GLY A 81 4.24 -5.05 -1.41
N LEU A 82 4.14 -3.78 -1.01
CA LEU A 82 4.62 -3.31 0.30
C LEU A 82 3.85 -3.94 1.46
N ILE A 83 2.52 -3.92 1.39
CA ILE A 83 1.64 -4.50 2.42
C ILE A 83 1.96 -5.99 2.59
N HIS A 84 2.04 -6.73 1.49
CA HIS A 84 2.37 -8.15 1.52
C HIS A 84 3.74 -8.40 2.18
N SER A 85 4.78 -7.65 1.79
CA SER A 85 6.13 -7.79 2.37
C SER A 85 6.16 -7.51 3.88
N LEU A 86 5.47 -6.47 4.33
CA LEU A 86 5.42 -6.08 5.75
C LEU A 86 4.60 -7.09 6.57
N SER A 87 3.46 -7.56 6.07
CA SER A 87 2.62 -8.55 6.74
C SER A 87 3.33 -9.88 6.98
N GLN A 88 4.21 -10.32 6.07
CA GLN A 88 5.00 -11.55 6.26
C GLN A 88 6.03 -11.44 7.40
N LYS A 89 6.30 -10.24 7.91
CA LYS A 89 7.26 -9.98 8.99
C LYS A 89 6.57 -9.74 10.35
N LEU A 90 5.25 -9.87 10.42
CA LEU A 90 4.42 -9.65 11.60
C LEU A 90 3.71 -10.93 12.02
N ASP A 91 3.39 -11.08 13.31
CA ASP A 91 2.47 -12.13 13.73
C ASP A 91 1.11 -12.00 13.00
N PRO A 92 0.49 -13.10 12.54
CA PRO A 92 -0.74 -13.05 11.73
C PRO A 92 -1.88 -12.22 12.33
N ILE A 93 -1.96 -12.16 13.66
CA ILE A 93 -2.99 -11.42 14.39
C ILE A 93 -2.71 -9.92 14.34
N ASP A 94 -1.45 -9.51 14.43
CA ASP A 94 -1.06 -8.11 14.60
C ASP A 94 -1.36 -7.26 13.35
N TRP A 95 -1.48 -7.85 12.16
CA TRP A 95 -1.71 -7.11 10.91
C TRP A 95 -3.13 -7.21 10.32
N LEU A 96 -4.04 -7.94 10.99
CA LEU A 96 -5.46 -8.13 10.62
C LEU A 96 -6.39 -6.98 11.07
N THR A 97 -5.86 -5.94 11.70
CA THR A 97 -6.60 -4.73 12.11
C THR A 97 -6.74 -3.74 10.95
#